data_AF-A0A1Z5KM87-F1
#
_entry.id   AF-A0A1Z5KM87-F1
#
_cell.length_a   1.000
_cell.length_b   1.000
_cell.length_c   1.000
_cell.angle_alpha   90.00
_cell.angle_beta   90.00
_cell.angle_gamma   90.00
#
_symmetry.space_group_name_H-M   'P 1'
#
loop_
_entity.id
_entity.type
_entity.pdbx_description
1 polymer ?
#
loop_
_entity_poly.entity_id
_entity_poly.type
_entity_poly.pdbx_seq_one_letter_code
_entity_poly.pdbx_strand_id
1 'polypeptide(L)'
;MREKARKLPAEPQSIAIIGSGLAALSTAIFCEQAGYAVDLFERDNYLGSRSEGYGLTLKYDPRGISAQLGVLEDVCDADCPSRSHYLLRHDGVVLGYFGNAFSSDNRGWGQRGNLRVPRQKLRTMLIDKLQDSKIHWGHELVAMKKQSDGMELTFANGKIFKADWVIGADGINSKVVRCILPDTSPTRPLGVHLTLGLTEPSSDVIDPSLLHERGFYTLKPGHRLFVMPYSSPDAIDQTRPVRYMWQLTVNSNQRERKAQQEALDEAYAICKDWHRPVPQLIQSTPPDSVWSSPLFDRDPNDLYESFLKLHVRNQEHPTPVLLVGDALHAMSCFKGQGAHQALLDGRCVAKWLFAQASTKGKLQSCWRELVQRSAPIVQDSRRAAVEWHEESIVDNGGHSLAGCSNSSMLLAELEGQNIRAGNVDDLDKAVGQVKLQVDKLSDKRLDSDADQALSPPVPTEWCNDVWIAIRKSDLLTLRELSWKAKDCRWMQCLIDDDGCTCLHVAAAHDTKGAVVQWLVREAGCSLRLRNDKGELPIDWAVEETTRLVIKRLNAEALGQTVCTKQ
;
A
#
# COMPACT_ATOMS: atom_id res chain seq x y z
N MET A 1 -18.17 -40.44 -5.48
CA MET A 1 -17.79 -40.98 -4.16
C MET A 1 -18.49 -40.13 -3.11
N ARG A 2 -19.29 -40.75 -2.23
CA ARG A 2 -20.10 -40.06 -1.21
C ARG A 2 -19.18 -39.38 -0.18
N GLU A 3 -19.31 -38.07 -0.02
CA GLU A 3 -18.72 -37.31 1.07
C GLU A 3 -19.16 -37.92 2.41
N LYS A 4 -18.20 -38.37 3.21
CA LYS A 4 -18.49 -38.83 4.58
C LYS A 4 -18.99 -37.63 5.38
N ALA A 5 -20.22 -37.71 5.85
CA ALA A 5 -20.83 -36.75 6.75
C ALA A 5 -19.86 -36.37 7.89
N ARG A 6 -19.61 -35.07 8.00
CA ARG A 6 -18.77 -34.45 9.04
C ARG A 6 -19.42 -34.75 10.39
N LYS A 7 -18.87 -35.71 11.16
CA LYS A 7 -19.32 -35.97 12.53
C LYS A 7 -19.11 -34.69 13.35
N LEU A 8 -20.20 -34.09 13.81
CA LEU A 8 -20.21 -33.02 14.81
C LEU A 8 -19.58 -33.56 16.13
N PRO A 9 -18.86 -32.73 16.91
CA PRO A 9 -18.30 -33.11 18.20
C PRO A 9 -19.41 -33.55 19.16
N ALA A 10 -19.03 -34.40 20.13
CA ALA A 10 -19.96 -35.15 20.98
C ALA A 10 -20.78 -34.28 21.96
N GLU A 11 -20.38 -33.03 22.22
CA GLU A 11 -21.20 -31.98 22.84
C GLU A 11 -20.90 -30.62 22.18
N PRO A 12 -21.90 -29.72 22.06
CA PRO A 12 -21.69 -28.39 21.47
C PRO A 12 -20.79 -27.53 22.36
N GLN A 13 -19.64 -27.10 21.84
CA GLN A 13 -18.72 -26.21 22.56
C GLN A 13 -19.29 -24.79 22.63
N SER A 14 -19.33 -24.20 23.83
CA SER A 14 -19.66 -22.79 24.05
C SER A 14 -18.49 -21.90 23.63
N ILE A 15 -18.74 -20.96 22.73
CA ILE A 15 -17.74 -20.04 22.18
C ILE A 15 -18.18 -18.60 22.46
N ALA A 16 -17.38 -17.88 23.24
CA ALA A 16 -17.57 -16.46 23.50
C ALA A 16 -16.64 -15.61 22.65
N ILE A 17 -17.18 -14.63 21.92
CA ILE A 17 -16.43 -13.62 21.17
C ILE A 17 -16.54 -12.29 21.90
N ILE A 18 -15.41 -11.67 22.25
CA ILE A 18 -15.39 -10.39 22.96
C ILE A 18 -15.24 -9.26 21.94
N GLY A 19 -16.29 -8.46 21.78
CA GLY A 19 -16.43 -7.41 20.78
C GLY A 19 -17.39 -7.78 19.64
N SER A 20 -17.89 -6.76 18.94
CA SER A 20 -18.73 -6.90 17.72
C SER A 20 -18.19 -6.07 16.54
N GLY A 21 -16.85 -5.97 16.46
CA GLY A 21 -16.15 -5.38 15.32
C GLY A 21 -16.09 -6.32 14.10
N LEU A 22 -15.46 -5.88 13.02
CA LEU A 22 -15.39 -6.65 11.76
C LEU A 22 -14.80 -8.05 11.94
N ALA A 23 -13.73 -8.18 12.75
CA ALA A 23 -13.12 -9.48 13.03
C ALA A 23 -14.07 -10.42 13.78
N ALA A 24 -14.78 -9.89 14.79
CA ALA A 24 -15.74 -10.64 15.59
C ALA A 24 -16.90 -11.17 14.74
N LEU A 25 -17.50 -10.29 13.93
CA LEU A 25 -18.63 -10.62 13.07
C LEU A 25 -18.22 -11.60 11.96
N SER A 26 -17.05 -11.40 11.32
CA SER A 26 -16.52 -12.38 10.37
C SER A 26 -16.34 -13.75 11.03
N THR A 27 -15.80 -13.79 12.25
CA THR A 27 -15.62 -15.04 12.99
C THR A 27 -16.94 -15.72 13.30
N ALA A 28 -17.95 -14.97 13.76
CA ALA A 28 -19.29 -15.50 14.03
C ALA A 28 -19.94 -16.08 12.76
N ILE A 29 -19.91 -15.36 11.63
CA ILE A 29 -20.46 -15.85 10.35
C ILE A 29 -19.79 -17.15 9.92
N PHE A 30 -18.46 -17.24 9.99
CA PHE A 30 -17.75 -18.47 9.63
C PHE A 30 -18.01 -19.63 10.61
N CYS A 31 -18.29 -19.33 11.88
CA CYS A 31 -18.76 -20.33 12.84
C CYS A 31 -20.16 -20.85 12.49
N GLU A 32 -21.09 -19.98 12.14
CA GLU A 32 -22.44 -20.37 11.69
C GLU A 32 -22.40 -21.20 10.41
N GLN A 33 -21.58 -20.80 9.43
CA GLN A 33 -21.34 -21.59 8.22
C GLN A 33 -20.75 -22.98 8.50
N ALA A 34 -20.06 -23.14 9.64
CA ALA A 34 -19.58 -24.43 10.11
C ALA A 34 -20.60 -25.22 10.96
N GLY A 35 -21.78 -24.65 11.21
CA GLY A 35 -22.89 -25.25 11.95
C GLY A 35 -22.91 -24.93 13.46
N TYR A 36 -22.23 -23.87 13.91
CA TYR A 36 -22.15 -23.51 15.33
C TYR A 36 -22.54 -22.05 15.55
N ALA A 37 -23.50 -21.83 16.44
CA ALA A 37 -23.83 -20.51 16.95
C ALA A 37 -22.80 -20.08 18.02
N VAL A 38 -22.56 -18.77 18.12
CA VAL A 38 -21.64 -18.19 19.10
C VAL A 38 -22.28 -16.99 19.83
N ASP A 39 -21.77 -16.68 21.02
CA ASP A 39 -22.19 -15.51 21.80
C ASP A 39 -21.15 -14.39 21.67
N LEU A 40 -21.55 -13.26 21.10
CA LEU A 40 -20.75 -12.05 21.00
C LEU A 40 -21.08 -11.10 22.16
N PHE A 41 -20.08 -10.54 22.83
CA PHE A 41 -20.26 -9.61 23.94
C PHE A 41 -19.67 -8.24 23.59
N GLU A 42 -20.52 -7.22 23.48
CA GLU A 42 -20.13 -5.87 23.06
C GLU A 42 -20.33 -4.88 24.21
N ARG A 43 -19.35 -3.99 24.42
CA ARG A 43 -19.40 -2.97 25.47
C ARG A 43 -20.37 -1.84 25.12
N ASP A 44 -20.52 -1.51 23.85
CA ASP A 44 -21.47 -0.51 23.38
C ASP A 44 -22.92 -0.97 23.70
N ASN A 45 -23.85 -0.03 23.91
CA ASN A 45 -25.22 -0.36 24.32
C ASN A 45 -26.13 -0.80 23.17
N TYR A 46 -25.79 -0.40 21.93
CA TYR A 46 -26.50 -0.76 20.71
C TYR A 46 -25.65 -0.39 19.47
N LEU A 47 -26.03 -0.88 18.29
CA LEU A 47 -25.29 -0.73 17.02
C LEU A 47 -24.87 0.72 16.71
N GLY A 48 -25.79 1.68 16.89
CA GLY A 48 -25.61 3.10 16.58
C GLY A 48 -24.96 3.94 17.70
N SER A 49 -24.33 3.33 18.71
CA SER A 49 -23.70 4.09 19.82
C SER A 49 -22.47 4.91 19.40
N ARG A 50 -21.92 4.65 18.20
CA ARG A 50 -20.70 5.31 17.68
C ARG A 50 -21.04 6.22 16.52
N SER A 51 -20.23 7.27 16.37
CA SER A 51 -20.23 8.09 15.15
C SER A 51 -19.87 7.27 13.90
N GLU A 52 -20.10 7.89 12.74
CA GLU A 52 -20.06 7.26 11.41
C GLU A 52 -18.70 6.62 11.05
N GLY A 53 -17.64 6.89 11.81
CA GLY A 53 -16.38 6.17 11.74
C GLY A 53 -15.52 6.63 10.57
N TYR A 54 -15.02 5.68 9.76
CA TYR A 54 -14.12 5.96 8.64
C TYR A 54 -14.44 5.09 7.42
N GLY A 55 -14.00 5.52 6.25
CA GLY A 55 -14.12 4.79 4.99
C GLY A 55 -13.13 3.64 4.89
N LEU A 56 -13.56 2.52 4.33
CA LEU A 56 -12.75 1.34 4.07
C LEU A 56 -12.55 1.16 2.57
N THR A 57 -11.39 0.61 2.19
CA THR A 57 -11.14 0.14 0.83
C THR A 57 -11.09 -1.38 0.84
N LEU A 58 -12.00 -2.02 0.10
CA LEU A 58 -12.05 -3.47 -0.07
C LEU A 58 -11.80 -3.82 -1.53
N LYS A 59 -11.08 -4.91 -1.80
CA LYS A 59 -10.90 -5.38 -3.17
C LYS A 59 -12.16 -6.14 -3.61
N TYR A 60 -12.72 -5.81 -4.77
CA TYR A 60 -13.71 -6.67 -5.41
C TYR A 60 -13.05 -7.98 -5.83
N ASP A 61 -13.59 -9.08 -5.33
CA ASP A 61 -13.20 -10.43 -5.71
C ASP A 61 -14.39 -11.36 -5.47
N PRO A 62 -14.99 -11.94 -6.54
CA PRO A 62 -16.14 -12.85 -6.41
C PRO A 62 -15.79 -14.16 -5.70
N ARG A 63 -14.49 -14.44 -5.48
CA ARG A 63 -14.01 -15.57 -4.66
C ARG A 63 -13.36 -15.09 -3.36
N GLY A 64 -13.38 -13.78 -3.11
CA GLY A 64 -12.73 -13.13 -1.98
C GLY A 64 -13.52 -13.25 -0.68
N ILE A 65 -13.01 -12.57 0.35
CA ILE A 65 -13.55 -12.69 1.70
C ILE A 65 -14.98 -12.15 1.82
N SER A 66 -15.31 -11.04 1.16
CA SER A 66 -16.66 -10.48 1.16
C SER A 66 -17.68 -11.41 0.49
N ALA A 67 -17.28 -12.15 -0.55
CA ALA A 67 -18.14 -13.14 -1.19
C ALA A 67 -18.35 -14.36 -0.28
N GLN A 68 -17.28 -14.85 0.36
CA GLN A 68 -17.36 -15.95 1.33
C GLN A 68 -18.22 -15.61 2.55
N LEU A 69 -18.26 -14.33 2.95
CA LEU A 69 -19.13 -13.83 4.00
C LEU A 69 -20.57 -13.52 3.53
N GLY A 70 -20.84 -13.63 2.23
CA GLY A 70 -22.17 -13.38 1.66
C GLY A 70 -22.58 -11.89 1.60
N VAL A 71 -21.63 -10.96 1.73
CA VAL A 71 -21.89 -9.49 1.75
C VAL A 71 -21.35 -8.77 0.51
N LEU A 72 -20.79 -9.48 -0.48
CA LEU A 72 -20.14 -8.82 -1.62
C LEU A 72 -21.11 -7.92 -2.41
N GLU A 73 -22.34 -8.37 -2.63
CA GLU A 73 -23.37 -7.60 -3.34
C GLU A 73 -23.78 -6.36 -2.55
N ASP A 74 -24.05 -6.51 -1.25
CA ASP A 74 -24.34 -5.38 -0.35
C ASP A 74 -23.19 -4.33 -0.34
N VAL A 75 -21.94 -4.81 -0.31
CA VAL A 75 -20.74 -3.95 -0.41
C VAL A 75 -20.62 -3.28 -1.77
N CYS A 76 -21.01 -3.98 -2.83
CA CYS A 76 -21.04 -3.46 -4.19
C CYS A 76 -22.08 -2.35 -4.36
N ASP A 77 -23.23 -2.46 -3.68
CA ASP A 77 -24.31 -1.48 -3.75
C ASP A 77 -24.02 -0.25 -2.89
N ALA A 78 -23.27 -0.42 -1.80
CA ALA A 78 -22.80 0.68 -0.95
C ALA A 78 -21.49 1.34 -1.44
N ASP A 79 -20.94 0.91 -2.58
CA ASP A 79 -19.69 1.43 -3.10
C ASP A 79 -19.78 2.93 -3.41
N CYS A 80 -18.78 3.67 -2.94
CA CYS A 80 -18.57 5.07 -3.24
C CYS A 80 -17.36 5.18 -4.18
N PRO A 81 -17.54 5.00 -5.49
CA PRO A 81 -16.44 4.73 -6.41
C PRO A 81 -15.40 5.85 -6.36
N SER A 82 -14.13 5.46 -6.47
CA SER A 82 -13.07 6.40 -6.85
C SER A 82 -12.11 5.76 -7.85
N ARG A 83 -11.99 6.43 -8.99
CA ARG A 83 -11.41 5.97 -10.25
C ARG A 83 -10.01 6.53 -10.47
N SER A 84 -9.69 7.67 -9.86
CA SER A 84 -8.37 8.29 -9.90
C SER A 84 -7.89 8.70 -8.51
N HIS A 85 -6.57 8.64 -8.31
CA HIS A 85 -5.86 9.06 -7.11
C HIS A 85 -4.69 9.92 -7.52
N TYR A 86 -4.71 11.18 -7.11
CA TYR A 86 -3.56 12.05 -7.27
C TYR A 86 -2.65 11.97 -6.05
N LEU A 87 -1.36 12.11 -6.29
CA LEU A 87 -0.38 12.44 -5.29
C LEU A 87 0.15 13.83 -5.59
N LEU A 88 -0.01 14.74 -4.64
CA LEU A 88 0.22 16.17 -4.80
C LEU A 88 1.18 16.67 -3.73
N ARG A 89 1.97 17.67 -4.07
CA ARG A 89 2.65 18.51 -3.09
C ARG A 89 1.65 19.52 -2.51
N HIS A 90 1.91 20.04 -1.32
CA HIS A 90 1.03 21.02 -0.68
C HIS A 90 0.68 22.24 -1.53
N ASP A 91 1.54 22.67 -2.46
CA ASP A 91 1.30 23.78 -3.40
C ASP A 91 0.62 23.35 -4.71
N GLY A 92 0.14 22.11 -4.80
CA GLY A 92 -0.63 21.57 -5.91
C GLY A 92 0.20 20.97 -7.04
N VAL A 93 1.53 20.92 -6.93
CA VAL A 93 2.36 20.19 -7.91
C VAL A 93 1.99 18.72 -7.93
N VAL A 94 1.80 18.18 -9.13
CA VAL A 94 1.57 16.75 -9.33
C VAL A 94 2.86 15.99 -9.07
N LEU A 95 2.85 15.09 -8.11
CA LEU A 95 3.96 14.19 -7.78
C LEU A 95 3.74 12.78 -8.33
N GLY A 96 2.48 12.39 -8.54
CA GLY A 96 2.12 11.06 -8.99
C GLY A 96 0.63 10.91 -9.24
N TYR A 97 0.28 9.78 -9.85
CA TYR A 97 -1.09 9.45 -10.20
C TYR A 97 -1.30 7.93 -10.28
N PHE A 98 -2.44 7.48 -9.75
CA PHE A 98 -2.85 6.07 -9.77
C PHE A 98 -4.34 5.93 -10.09
N GLY A 99 -4.70 4.92 -10.86
CA GLY A 99 -6.10 4.63 -11.18
C GLY A 99 -6.36 4.51 -12.68
N ASN A 100 -7.63 4.56 -13.06
CA ASN A 100 -8.10 4.20 -14.40
C ASN A 100 -8.44 5.41 -15.27
N ALA A 101 -8.36 6.66 -14.79
CA ALA A 101 -8.78 7.81 -15.59
C ALA A 101 -7.92 8.03 -16.85
N PHE A 102 -6.71 7.48 -16.91
CA PHE A 102 -5.83 7.52 -18.10
C PHE A 102 -5.55 6.15 -18.72
N SER A 103 -6.27 5.11 -18.30
CA SER A 103 -6.15 3.78 -18.87
C SER A 103 -6.91 3.70 -20.18
N SER A 104 -6.25 3.29 -21.28
CA SER A 104 -6.91 2.99 -22.56
C SER A 104 -7.83 1.78 -22.47
N ASP A 105 -7.60 0.89 -21.49
CA ASP A 105 -8.54 -0.16 -21.13
C ASP A 105 -9.82 0.45 -20.56
N ASN A 106 -10.79 0.61 -21.45
CA ASN A 106 -12.19 0.82 -21.13
C ASN A 106 -12.67 -0.43 -20.39
N ARG A 107 -12.38 -0.52 -19.08
CA ARG A 107 -12.78 -1.67 -18.26
C ARG A 107 -14.30 -1.72 -18.30
N GLY A 108 -14.81 -2.68 -19.07
CA GLY A 108 -16.24 -2.85 -19.28
C GLY A 108 -16.99 -2.95 -17.96
N TRP A 109 -18.31 -2.75 -18.05
CA TRP A 109 -19.25 -3.05 -16.97
C TRP A 109 -18.92 -4.42 -16.35
N GLY A 110 -18.64 -4.46 -15.04
CA GLY A 110 -18.36 -5.71 -14.30
C GLY A 110 -16.91 -5.95 -13.86
N GLN A 111 -15.91 -5.18 -14.31
CA GLN A 111 -14.55 -5.25 -13.74
C GLN A 111 -14.38 -4.25 -12.59
N ARG A 112 -15.10 -4.49 -11.49
CA ARG A 112 -14.99 -3.67 -10.26
C ARG A 112 -13.57 -3.82 -9.68
N GLY A 113 -12.96 -2.69 -9.31
CA GLY A 113 -11.61 -2.64 -8.73
C GLY A 113 -11.67 -2.62 -7.20
N ASN A 114 -11.18 -1.53 -6.60
CA ASN A 114 -11.35 -1.28 -5.18
C ASN A 114 -12.73 -0.65 -4.92
N LEU A 115 -13.49 -1.26 -4.00
CA LEU A 115 -14.75 -0.79 -3.46
C LEU A 115 -14.49 0.06 -2.21
N ARG A 116 -15.22 1.16 -2.05
CA ARG A 116 -15.12 2.06 -0.90
C ARG A 116 -16.44 2.05 -0.14
N VAL A 117 -16.39 1.64 1.12
CA VAL A 117 -17.59 1.55 1.95
C VAL A 117 -17.35 2.16 3.32
N PRO A 118 -18.34 2.87 3.89
CA PRO A 118 -18.32 3.23 5.30
C PRO A 118 -18.15 1.98 6.18
N ARG A 119 -17.22 2.03 7.14
CA ARG A 119 -17.00 0.92 8.07
C ARG A 119 -18.28 0.50 8.80
N GLN A 120 -19.13 1.46 9.19
CA GLN A 120 -20.37 1.16 9.90
C GLN A 120 -21.41 0.48 9.01
N LYS A 121 -21.48 0.84 7.71
CA LYS A 121 -22.32 0.12 6.73
C LYS A 121 -21.86 -1.33 6.60
N LEU A 122 -20.56 -1.58 6.44
CA LEU A 122 -20.02 -2.95 6.41
C LEU A 122 -20.31 -3.74 7.70
N ARG A 123 -20.15 -3.09 8.87
CA ARG A 123 -20.48 -3.73 10.16
C ARG A 123 -21.96 -4.12 10.23
N THR A 124 -22.85 -3.25 9.77
CA THR A 124 -24.30 -3.51 9.72
C THR A 124 -24.60 -4.69 8.80
N MET A 125 -24.06 -4.68 7.57
CA MET A 125 -24.21 -5.81 6.64
C MET A 125 -23.77 -7.14 7.25
N LEU A 126 -22.67 -7.16 8.00
CA LEU A 126 -22.20 -8.39 8.65
C LEU A 126 -23.10 -8.82 9.82
N ILE A 127 -23.67 -7.88 10.57
CA ILE A 127 -24.67 -8.19 11.62
C ILE A 127 -25.91 -8.79 10.98
N ASP A 128 -26.39 -8.21 9.88
CA ASP A 128 -27.60 -8.68 9.16
C ASP A 128 -27.43 -10.07 8.55
N LYS A 129 -26.19 -10.56 8.37
CA LYS A 129 -25.93 -11.94 7.94
C LYS A 129 -26.03 -12.97 9.07
N LEU A 130 -25.89 -12.56 10.33
CA LEU A 130 -25.98 -13.49 11.46
C LEU A 130 -27.40 -14.08 11.54
N GLN A 131 -27.48 -15.40 11.72
CA GLN A 131 -28.76 -16.11 11.85
C GLN A 131 -29.01 -16.57 13.28
N ASP A 132 -28.02 -17.25 13.87
CA ASP A 132 -28.19 -17.99 15.14
C ASP A 132 -27.36 -17.39 16.28
N SER A 133 -26.28 -16.68 15.94
CA SER A 133 -25.35 -16.06 16.88
C SER A 133 -25.95 -14.81 17.51
N LYS A 134 -25.69 -14.61 18.79
CA LYS A 134 -26.32 -13.54 19.58
C LYS A 134 -25.31 -12.47 19.95
N ILE A 135 -25.70 -11.21 19.79
CA ILE A 135 -24.93 -10.07 20.27
C ILE A 135 -25.53 -9.58 21.59
N HIS A 136 -24.75 -9.70 22.66
CA HIS A 136 -25.04 -9.21 23.99
C HIS A 136 -24.43 -7.81 24.16
N TRP A 137 -25.25 -6.78 23.93
CA TRP A 137 -24.86 -5.38 24.11
C TRP A 137 -24.74 -4.99 25.59
N GLY A 138 -23.95 -3.95 25.90
CA GLY A 138 -23.69 -3.50 27.27
C GLY A 138 -22.92 -4.51 28.12
N HIS A 139 -22.14 -5.39 27.51
CA HIS A 139 -21.28 -6.40 28.15
C HIS A 139 -19.81 -6.08 27.94
N GLU A 140 -19.31 -5.07 28.66
CA GLU A 140 -17.88 -4.79 28.72
C GLU A 140 -17.16 -5.84 29.57
N LEU A 141 -16.21 -6.58 28.98
CA LEU A 141 -15.40 -7.54 29.71
C LEU A 141 -14.47 -6.83 30.71
N VAL A 142 -14.50 -7.23 31.97
CA VAL A 142 -13.65 -6.66 33.04
C VAL A 142 -12.68 -7.66 33.66
N ALA A 143 -13.00 -8.95 33.62
CA ALA A 143 -12.11 -10.01 34.09
C ALA A 143 -12.34 -11.33 33.35
N MET A 144 -11.29 -12.15 33.31
CA MET A 144 -11.34 -13.53 32.84
C MET A 144 -10.62 -14.43 33.83
N LYS A 145 -11.20 -15.60 34.13
CA LYS A 145 -10.58 -16.61 34.98
C LYS A 145 -10.67 -17.98 34.30
N LYS A 146 -9.56 -18.70 34.30
CA LYS A 146 -9.53 -20.08 33.81
C LYS A 146 -10.18 -21.00 34.84
N GLN A 147 -11.01 -21.92 34.36
CA GLN A 147 -11.67 -22.97 35.14
C GLN A 147 -11.18 -24.35 34.65
N SER A 148 -11.61 -25.43 35.31
CA SER A 148 -11.26 -26.81 34.94
C SER A 148 -11.75 -27.21 33.54
N ASP A 149 -12.84 -26.60 33.08
CA ASP A 149 -13.60 -26.93 31.87
C ASP A 149 -13.73 -25.74 30.90
N GLY A 150 -12.94 -24.68 31.04
CA GLY A 150 -12.99 -23.53 30.12
C GLY A 150 -12.59 -22.21 30.76
N MET A 151 -13.32 -21.16 30.40
CA MET A 151 -13.10 -19.79 30.85
C MET A 151 -14.38 -19.20 31.44
N GLU A 152 -14.24 -18.52 32.57
CA GLU A 152 -15.27 -17.69 33.17
C GLU A 152 -14.98 -16.21 32.84
N LEU A 153 -15.99 -15.53 32.31
CA LEU A 153 -15.96 -14.13 31.90
C LEU A 153 -16.80 -13.32 32.87
N THR A 154 -16.26 -12.21 33.36
CA THR A 154 -16.99 -11.24 34.19
C THR A 154 -17.14 -9.93 33.42
N PHE A 155 -18.36 -9.41 33.38
CA PHE A 155 -18.69 -8.17 32.68
C PHE A 155 -18.98 -7.02 33.66
N ALA A 156 -18.78 -5.78 33.22
CA ALA A 156 -18.98 -4.57 34.02
C ALA A 156 -20.41 -4.44 34.58
N ASN A 157 -21.39 -5.03 33.88
CA ASN A 157 -22.78 -5.08 34.31
C ASN A 157 -23.06 -6.16 35.38
N GLY A 158 -22.02 -6.82 35.91
CA GLY A 158 -22.10 -7.85 36.95
C GLY A 158 -22.46 -9.25 36.43
N LYS A 159 -22.76 -9.41 35.14
CA LYS A 159 -23.05 -10.73 34.56
C LYS A 159 -21.78 -11.56 34.42
N ILE A 160 -21.98 -12.87 34.50
CA ILE A 160 -20.95 -13.88 34.36
C ILE A 160 -21.35 -14.84 33.24
N PHE A 161 -20.38 -15.25 32.41
CA PHE A 161 -20.59 -16.23 31.35
C PHE A 161 -19.47 -17.27 31.35
N LYS A 162 -19.80 -18.53 31.07
CA LYS A 162 -18.83 -19.62 30.95
C LYS A 162 -18.74 -20.08 29.50
N ALA A 163 -17.52 -20.22 29.00
CA ALA A 163 -17.26 -20.63 27.62
C ALA A 163 -16.08 -21.62 27.56
N ASP A 164 -16.19 -22.60 26.68
CA ASP A 164 -15.10 -23.53 26.36
C ASP A 164 -13.97 -22.82 25.61
N TRP A 165 -14.33 -21.84 24.77
CA TRP A 165 -13.41 -21.02 23.99
C TRP A 165 -13.72 -19.54 24.11
N VAL A 166 -12.67 -18.73 24.14
CA VAL A 166 -12.80 -17.27 24.08
C VAL A 166 -12.01 -16.73 22.90
N ILE A 167 -12.65 -15.87 22.10
CA ILE A 167 -12.04 -15.20 20.96
C ILE A 167 -11.98 -13.71 21.30
N GLY A 168 -10.77 -13.19 21.53
CA GLY A 168 -10.53 -11.77 21.75
C GLY A 168 -10.58 -10.99 20.45
N ALA A 169 -11.63 -10.21 20.27
CA ALA A 169 -11.87 -9.34 19.11
C ALA A 169 -12.19 -7.90 19.55
N ASP A 170 -11.70 -7.51 20.73
CA ASP A 170 -12.01 -6.29 21.48
C ASP A 170 -11.06 -5.12 21.15
N GLY A 171 -10.38 -5.23 20.01
CA GLY A 171 -9.62 -4.17 19.39
C GLY A 171 -8.25 -3.90 20.01
N ILE A 172 -7.65 -2.78 19.63
CA ILE A 172 -6.28 -2.43 20.02
C ILE A 172 -6.08 -2.33 21.54
N ASN A 173 -7.12 -1.93 22.29
CA ASN A 173 -7.08 -1.84 23.75
C ASN A 173 -7.54 -3.13 24.44
N SER A 174 -7.36 -4.28 23.78
CA SER A 174 -7.85 -5.58 24.21
C SER A 174 -7.67 -5.84 25.71
N LYS A 175 -8.78 -6.07 26.40
CA LYS A 175 -8.83 -6.59 27.75
C LYS A 175 -8.48 -8.07 27.77
N VAL A 176 -8.88 -8.82 26.73
CA VAL A 176 -8.53 -10.25 26.60
C VAL A 176 -7.02 -10.42 26.64
N VAL A 177 -6.27 -9.69 25.81
CA VAL A 177 -4.79 -9.69 25.83
C VAL A 177 -4.25 -9.42 27.24
N ARG A 178 -4.75 -8.38 27.91
CA ARG A 178 -4.30 -8.02 29.26
C ARG A 178 -4.60 -9.08 30.30
N CYS A 179 -5.69 -9.83 30.15
CA CYS A 179 -6.04 -10.92 31.05
C CYS A 179 -5.16 -12.16 30.85
N ILE A 180 -4.83 -12.51 29.60
CA ILE A 180 -4.05 -13.73 29.31
C ILE A 180 -2.54 -13.52 29.23
N LEU A 181 -2.09 -12.29 28.98
CA LEU A 181 -0.70 -11.90 28.75
C LEU A 181 -0.38 -10.58 29.49
N PRO A 182 -0.43 -10.56 30.84
CA PRO A 182 -0.31 -9.32 31.63
C PRO A 182 1.08 -8.66 31.53
N ASP A 183 2.12 -9.45 31.24
CA ASP A 183 3.51 -8.98 31.16
C ASP A 183 3.90 -8.47 29.76
N THR A 184 3.02 -8.59 28.77
CA THR A 184 3.32 -8.19 27.39
C THR A 184 3.05 -6.69 27.20
N SER A 185 4.03 -5.95 26.69
CA SER A 185 3.85 -4.54 26.32
C SER A 185 2.75 -4.43 25.25
N PRO A 186 1.63 -3.74 25.51
CA PRO A 186 0.41 -4.00 24.75
C PRO A 186 0.38 -3.32 23.38
N THR A 187 1.02 -2.17 23.19
CA THR A 187 0.93 -1.37 21.95
C THR A 187 2.15 -0.49 21.79
N ARG A 188 2.61 -0.31 20.54
CA ARG A 188 3.76 0.52 20.21
C ARG A 188 3.29 1.83 19.57
N PRO A 189 3.69 3.00 20.10
CA PRO A 189 3.39 4.28 19.45
C PRO A 189 4.16 4.40 18.13
N LEU A 190 3.52 4.93 17.10
CA LEU A 190 4.13 5.12 15.78
C LEU A 190 4.78 6.49 15.59
N GLY A 191 4.64 7.41 16.55
CA GLY A 191 5.11 8.80 16.38
C GLY A 191 4.28 9.58 15.36
N VAL A 192 3.04 9.17 15.11
CA VAL A 192 2.14 9.81 14.15
C VAL A 192 0.81 10.07 14.82
N HIS A 193 0.30 11.29 14.64
CA HIS A 193 -1.02 11.69 15.10
C HIS A 193 -1.95 11.84 13.91
N LEU A 194 -3.14 11.25 13.98
CA LEU A 194 -4.14 11.28 12.93
C LEU A 194 -5.34 12.11 13.38
N THR A 195 -5.76 13.03 12.52
CA THR A 195 -7.05 13.73 12.60
C THR A 195 -7.86 13.36 11.36
N LEU A 196 -9.11 12.95 11.58
CA LEU A 196 -10.06 12.60 10.52
C LEU A 196 -11.29 13.47 10.63
N GLY A 197 -11.80 13.93 9.50
CA GLY A 197 -13.09 14.60 9.40
C GLY A 197 -13.92 14.10 8.22
N LEU A 198 -15.25 14.24 8.33
CA LEU A 198 -16.18 13.95 7.25
C LEU A 198 -16.78 15.28 6.77
N THR A 199 -16.44 15.68 5.55
CA THR A 199 -16.95 16.91 4.95
C THR A 199 -18.22 16.63 4.17
N GLU A 200 -19.21 17.52 4.31
CA GLU A 200 -20.40 17.58 3.48
C GLU A 200 -20.25 18.79 2.53
N PRO A 201 -19.85 18.59 1.26
CA PRO A 201 -19.66 19.69 0.33
C PRO A 201 -21.00 20.38 0.05
N SER A 202 -21.08 21.68 0.32
CA SER A 202 -22.05 22.52 -0.37
C SER A 202 -21.47 22.91 -1.73
N SER A 203 -22.28 22.80 -2.79
CA SER A 203 -21.86 23.01 -4.19
C SER A 203 -21.24 24.38 -4.46
N ASP A 204 -21.54 25.35 -3.60
CA ASP A 204 -21.18 26.75 -3.83
C ASP A 204 -19.86 27.15 -3.14
N VAL A 205 -19.31 26.27 -2.29
CA VAL A 205 -18.15 26.60 -1.43
C VAL A 205 -16.90 25.78 -1.76
N ILE A 206 -17.04 24.57 -2.31
CA ILE A 206 -15.93 23.64 -2.51
C ILE A 206 -15.61 23.47 -3.99
N ASP A 207 -14.34 23.66 -4.37
CA ASP A 207 -13.86 23.39 -5.72
C ASP A 207 -13.95 21.88 -6.04
N PRO A 208 -14.75 21.47 -7.05
CA PRO A 208 -14.98 20.07 -7.38
C PRO A 208 -13.84 19.41 -8.19
N SER A 209 -12.81 20.16 -8.61
CA SER A 209 -11.78 19.71 -9.57
C SER A 209 -11.03 18.44 -9.14
N LEU A 210 -10.83 18.24 -7.83
CA LEU A 210 -10.25 17.02 -7.24
C LEU A 210 -11.27 16.10 -6.58
N LEU A 211 -12.55 16.42 -6.71
CA LEU A 211 -13.68 15.67 -6.15
C LEU A 211 -14.40 14.92 -7.28
N HIS A 212 -15.49 14.21 -6.96
CA HIS A 212 -16.27 13.32 -7.83
C HIS A 212 -15.54 12.08 -8.37
N GLU A 213 -15.76 10.92 -7.76
CA GLU A 213 -15.08 9.67 -8.13
C GLU A 213 -13.54 9.77 -8.09
N ARG A 214 -12.97 10.65 -7.28
CA ARG A 214 -11.52 10.81 -7.10
C ARG A 214 -11.15 10.76 -5.62
N GLY A 215 -9.97 10.22 -5.35
CA GLY A 215 -9.26 10.45 -4.09
C GLY A 215 -7.96 11.21 -4.37
N PHE A 216 -7.32 11.74 -3.34
CA PHE A 216 -5.99 12.31 -3.49
C PHE A 216 -5.21 12.29 -2.19
N TYR A 217 -3.90 12.43 -2.34
CA TYR A 217 -2.94 12.57 -1.26
C TYR A 217 -2.24 13.91 -1.44
N THR A 218 -2.05 14.64 -0.34
CA THR A 218 -1.26 15.88 -0.32
C THR A 218 -0.10 15.71 0.65
N LEU A 219 1.11 15.96 0.18
CA LEU A 219 2.35 15.78 0.92
C LEU A 219 3.01 17.12 1.23
N LYS A 220 3.52 17.21 2.46
CA LYS A 220 4.47 18.22 2.92
C LYS A 220 5.44 17.50 3.87
N PRO A 221 6.71 17.90 3.99
CA PRO A 221 7.60 17.27 4.96
C PRO A 221 6.95 17.13 6.35
N GLY A 222 6.96 15.91 6.90
CA GLY A 222 6.31 15.56 8.17
C GLY A 222 4.77 15.48 8.18
N HIS A 223 4.09 15.69 7.04
CA HIS A 223 2.63 15.74 6.95
C HIS A 223 2.08 15.00 5.72
N ARG A 224 0.97 14.30 5.91
CA ARG A 224 0.23 13.66 4.82
C ARG A 224 -1.26 13.88 5.02
N LEU A 225 -1.92 14.39 4.00
CA LEU A 225 -3.38 14.37 3.90
C LEU A 225 -3.80 13.30 2.91
N PHE A 226 -4.85 12.55 3.23
CA PHE A 226 -5.52 11.64 2.32
C PHE A 226 -7.02 11.98 2.27
N VAL A 227 -7.58 12.11 1.07
CA VAL A 227 -8.99 12.42 0.83
C VAL A 227 -9.61 11.36 -0.07
N MET A 228 -10.83 10.93 0.26
CA MET A 228 -11.60 9.99 -0.56
C MET A 228 -13.12 10.19 -0.39
N PRO A 229 -13.93 9.75 -1.36
CA PRO A 229 -15.38 9.67 -1.19
C PRO A 229 -15.72 8.73 -0.03
N TYR A 230 -16.66 9.13 0.82
CA TYR A 230 -17.08 8.40 2.01
C TYR A 230 -18.47 7.78 1.85
N SER A 231 -19.46 8.56 1.42
CA SER A 231 -20.82 8.09 1.19
C SER A 231 -21.46 8.78 -0.01
N SER A 232 -22.14 8.00 -0.86
CA SER A 232 -23.05 8.50 -1.89
C SER A 232 -24.37 9.01 -1.27
N PRO A 233 -25.12 9.88 -1.97
CA PRO A 233 -26.49 10.21 -1.62
C PRO A 233 -27.31 8.91 -1.50
N ASP A 234 -28.20 8.81 -0.52
CA ASP A 234 -29.09 7.65 -0.43
C ASP A 234 -29.96 7.57 -1.69
N ALA A 235 -30.23 6.36 -2.18
CA ALA A 235 -31.00 6.12 -3.42
C ALA A 235 -32.42 6.72 -3.38
N ILE A 236 -32.94 7.00 -2.18
CA ILE A 236 -34.25 7.58 -1.91
C ILE A 236 -34.19 9.13 -1.86
N ASP A 237 -33.03 9.70 -1.52
CA ASP A 237 -32.84 11.13 -1.37
C ASP A 237 -31.54 11.57 -2.07
N GLN A 238 -31.66 11.79 -3.39
CA GLN A 238 -30.59 12.32 -4.24
C GLN A 238 -30.23 13.78 -3.91
N THR A 239 -30.89 14.42 -2.93
CA THR A 239 -30.64 15.82 -2.57
C THR A 239 -29.44 16.00 -1.63
N ARG A 240 -28.95 14.93 -0.99
CA ARG A 240 -27.77 15.00 -0.10
C ARG A 240 -26.47 14.93 -0.90
N PRO A 241 -25.50 15.84 -0.71
CA PRO A 241 -24.23 15.81 -1.42
C PRO A 241 -23.39 14.58 -1.03
N VAL A 242 -22.53 14.12 -1.95
CA VAL A 242 -21.51 13.10 -1.66
C VAL A 242 -20.63 13.60 -0.52
N ARG A 243 -20.47 12.80 0.53
CA ARG A 243 -19.58 13.15 1.65
C ARG A 243 -18.17 12.67 1.39
N TYR A 244 -17.19 13.43 1.86
CA TYR A 244 -15.77 13.14 1.70
C TYR A 244 -15.11 12.93 3.05
N MET A 245 -14.29 11.90 3.16
CA MET A 245 -13.43 11.71 4.32
C MET A 245 -12.07 12.28 4.00
N TRP A 246 -11.53 13.09 4.91
CA TRP A 246 -10.13 13.47 4.91
C TRP A 246 -9.42 12.95 6.17
N GLN A 247 -8.15 12.60 6.01
CA GLN A 247 -7.27 12.11 7.07
C GLN A 247 -5.96 12.88 7.01
N LEU A 248 -5.75 13.79 7.95
CA LEU A 248 -4.48 14.47 8.15
C LEU A 248 -3.64 13.69 9.16
N THR A 249 -2.46 13.25 8.74
CA THR A 249 -1.48 12.60 9.60
C THR A 249 -0.23 13.47 9.71
N VAL A 250 0.24 13.64 10.94
CA VAL A 250 1.38 14.51 11.27
C VAL A 250 2.38 13.74 12.13
N ASN A 251 3.67 13.94 11.88
CA ASN A 251 4.71 13.46 12.78
C ASN A 251 4.55 14.16 14.14
N SER A 252 4.33 13.39 15.19
CA SER A 252 4.05 13.93 16.51
C SER A 252 4.33 12.93 17.62
N ASN A 253 4.88 13.43 18.72
CA ASN A 253 5.06 12.67 19.95
C ASN A 253 3.84 12.74 20.89
N GLN A 254 2.76 13.40 20.46
CA GLN A 254 1.54 13.52 21.25
C GLN A 254 0.94 12.13 21.51
N ARG A 255 0.53 11.89 22.77
CA ARG A 255 0.01 10.58 23.21
C ARG A 255 -1.47 10.57 23.58
N GLU A 256 -2.10 11.74 23.54
CA GLU A 256 -3.49 11.92 23.95
C GLU A 256 -4.36 12.29 22.76
N ARG A 257 -5.65 11.98 22.85
CA ARG A 257 -6.63 12.43 21.88
C ARG A 257 -6.87 13.92 22.04
N LYS A 258 -7.12 14.61 20.93
CA LYS A 258 -7.48 16.03 20.92
C LYS A 258 -9.00 16.18 20.94
N ALA A 259 -9.47 17.29 21.50
CA ALA A 259 -10.88 17.65 21.40
C ALA A 259 -11.26 17.89 19.93
N GLN A 260 -12.54 17.71 19.58
CA GLN A 260 -12.97 17.76 18.18
C GLN A 260 -12.68 19.11 17.51
N GLN A 261 -13.01 20.22 18.19
CA GLN A 261 -12.76 21.57 17.68
C GLN A 261 -11.27 21.89 17.62
N GLU A 262 -10.50 21.54 18.66
CA GLU A 262 -9.05 21.74 18.71
C GLU A 262 -8.34 21.03 17.54
N ALA A 263 -8.72 19.78 17.27
CA ALA A 263 -8.16 18.99 16.17
C ALA A 263 -8.50 19.59 14.80
N LEU A 264 -9.69 20.17 14.66
CA LEU A 264 -10.14 20.82 13.43
C LEU A 264 -9.39 22.14 13.20
N ASP A 265 -9.23 22.96 14.23
CA ASP A 265 -8.52 24.24 14.18
C ASP A 265 -7.04 24.04 13.82
N GLU A 266 -6.39 23.04 14.41
CA GLU A 266 -5.01 22.67 14.08
C GLU A 266 -4.89 22.16 12.64
N ALA A 267 -5.79 21.27 12.20
CA ALA A 267 -5.81 20.78 10.83
C ALA A 267 -5.94 21.94 9.84
N TYR A 268 -6.82 22.91 10.13
CA TYR A 268 -6.95 24.10 9.31
C TYR A 268 -5.69 24.97 9.33
N ALA A 269 -5.10 25.21 10.51
CA ALA A 269 -3.87 26.00 10.63
C ALA A 269 -2.70 25.43 9.82
N ILE A 270 -2.58 24.10 9.75
CA ILE A 270 -1.58 23.38 8.96
C ILE A 270 -1.85 23.51 7.46
N CYS A 271 -3.12 23.37 7.06
CA CYS A 271 -3.51 23.17 5.68
C CYS A 271 -4.07 24.42 4.98
N LYS A 272 -4.23 25.56 5.66
CA LYS A 272 -4.85 26.79 5.12
C LYS A 272 -4.22 27.30 3.83
N ASP A 273 -2.92 27.10 3.64
CA ASP A 273 -2.15 27.55 2.49
C ASP A 273 -1.90 26.41 1.47
N TRP A 274 -2.56 25.27 1.64
CA TRP A 274 -2.43 24.14 0.70
C TRP A 274 -3.36 24.35 -0.50
N HIS A 275 -3.06 23.63 -1.59
CA HIS A 275 -3.86 23.68 -2.81
C HIS A 275 -5.34 23.38 -2.56
N ARG A 276 -6.20 23.96 -3.41
CA ARG A 276 -7.64 23.69 -3.37
C ARG A 276 -7.93 22.22 -3.75
N PRO A 277 -8.99 21.59 -3.19
CA PRO A 277 -9.96 22.15 -2.24
C PRO A 277 -9.60 21.91 -0.76
N VAL A 278 -8.34 21.63 -0.41
CA VAL A 278 -7.98 21.21 0.96
C VAL A 278 -8.46 22.16 2.06
N PRO A 279 -8.21 23.50 1.99
CA PRO A 279 -8.71 24.41 3.02
C PRO A 279 -10.24 24.40 3.12
N GLN A 280 -10.93 24.36 1.98
CA GLN A 280 -12.40 24.38 1.91
C GLN A 280 -13.01 23.11 2.53
N LEU A 281 -12.39 21.95 2.31
CA LEU A 281 -12.82 20.69 2.90
C LEU A 281 -12.77 20.75 4.44
N ILE A 282 -11.65 21.21 4.98
CA ILE A 282 -11.45 21.28 6.44
C ILE A 282 -12.41 22.31 7.04
N GLN A 283 -12.53 23.51 6.47
CA GLN A 283 -13.44 24.55 6.97
C GLN A 283 -14.91 24.13 6.95
N SER A 284 -15.32 23.34 5.95
CA SER A 284 -16.71 22.87 5.80
C SER A 284 -17.00 21.60 6.60
N THR A 285 -16.05 21.11 7.40
CA THR A 285 -16.22 19.91 8.20
C THR A 285 -16.91 20.23 9.51
N PRO A 286 -18.06 19.62 9.83
CA PRO A 286 -18.73 19.85 11.10
C PRO A 286 -17.90 19.22 12.25
N PRO A 287 -17.68 19.91 13.38
CA PRO A 287 -16.80 19.43 14.44
C PRO A 287 -17.19 18.06 15.02
N ASP A 288 -18.49 17.74 15.09
CA ASP A 288 -18.97 16.46 15.62
C ASP A 288 -18.59 15.24 14.75
N SER A 289 -18.25 15.47 13.47
CA SER A 289 -17.72 14.45 12.57
C SER A 289 -16.20 14.25 12.70
N VAL A 290 -15.51 15.10 13.46
CA VAL A 290 -14.06 15.06 13.64
C VAL A 290 -13.69 14.14 14.79
N TRP A 291 -12.62 13.36 14.60
CA TRP A 291 -11.95 12.70 15.70
C TRP A 291 -10.44 12.68 15.46
N SER A 292 -9.70 12.58 16.57
CA SER A 292 -8.25 12.66 16.54
C SER A 292 -7.64 11.65 17.51
N SER A 293 -6.57 10.98 17.10
CA SER A 293 -5.87 10.00 17.93
C SER A 293 -4.42 9.81 17.49
N PRO A 294 -3.49 9.60 18.44
CA PRO A 294 -2.20 9.00 18.12
C PRO A 294 -2.39 7.59 17.56
N LEU A 295 -1.51 7.22 16.64
CA LEU A 295 -1.49 5.90 16.02
C LEU A 295 -0.55 4.96 16.78
N PHE A 296 -1.04 3.74 16.96
CA PHE A 296 -0.30 2.65 17.56
C PHE A 296 -0.41 1.41 16.69
N ASP A 297 0.54 0.52 16.84
CA ASP A 297 0.44 -0.84 16.32
C ASP A 297 0.70 -1.89 17.42
N ARG A 298 0.55 -3.15 17.04
CA ARG A 298 0.89 -4.30 17.87
C ARG A 298 1.58 -5.33 16.99
N ASP A 299 2.81 -5.71 17.35
CA ASP A 299 3.53 -6.76 16.63
C ASP A 299 2.96 -8.13 16.99
N PRO A 300 2.42 -8.89 16.03
CA PRO A 300 1.86 -10.21 16.32
C PRO A 300 2.91 -11.21 16.82
N ASN A 301 4.20 -11.00 16.50
CA ASN A 301 5.28 -11.86 16.99
C ASN A 301 5.48 -11.70 18.51
N ASP A 302 5.39 -10.48 19.04
CA ASP A 302 5.54 -10.21 20.48
C ASP A 302 4.45 -10.94 21.28
N LEU A 303 3.21 -10.94 20.76
CA LEU A 303 2.12 -11.72 21.34
C LEU A 303 2.34 -13.23 21.19
N TYR A 304 2.80 -13.69 20.03
CA TYR A 304 3.02 -15.10 19.76
C TYR A 304 4.09 -15.70 20.67
N GLU A 305 5.21 -14.99 20.89
CA GLU A 305 6.24 -15.40 21.83
C GLU A 305 5.70 -15.50 23.26
N SER A 306 4.89 -14.52 23.67
CA SER A 306 4.26 -14.49 24.98
C SER A 306 3.27 -15.64 25.15
N PHE A 307 2.49 -15.93 24.10
CA PHE A 307 1.59 -17.08 24.01
C PHE A 307 2.34 -18.42 24.12
N LEU A 308 3.49 -18.58 23.44
CA LEU A 308 4.30 -19.79 23.52
C LEU A 308 4.84 -20.01 24.94
N LYS A 309 5.32 -18.95 25.60
CA LYS A 309 5.76 -19.01 27.02
C LYS A 309 4.62 -19.44 27.95
N LEU A 310 3.41 -18.90 27.75
CA LEU A 310 2.21 -19.31 28.50
C LEU A 310 1.88 -20.79 28.26
N HIS A 311 1.97 -21.26 27.02
CA HIS A 311 1.65 -22.64 26.64
C HIS A 311 2.68 -23.65 27.15
N VAL A 312 3.95 -23.27 27.25
CA VAL A 312 4.98 -24.10 27.88
C VAL A 312 4.72 -24.26 29.38
N ARG A 313 4.18 -23.23 30.07
CA ARG A 313 3.81 -23.30 31.49
C ARG A 313 2.55 -24.14 31.75
N ASN A 314 1.64 -24.22 30.79
CA ASN A 314 0.32 -24.84 30.93
C ASN A 314 0.14 -26.06 30.00
N GLN A 315 1.10 -27.00 29.99
CA GLN A 315 1.12 -28.10 29.01
C GLN A 315 -0.06 -29.07 29.15
N GLU A 316 -0.48 -29.37 30.38
CA GLU A 316 -1.56 -30.32 30.66
C GLU A 316 -2.95 -29.72 30.42
N HIS A 317 -3.08 -28.40 30.59
CA HIS A 317 -4.34 -27.68 30.42
C HIS A 317 -4.07 -26.41 29.61
N PRO A 318 -4.19 -26.40 28.27
CA PRO A 318 -4.02 -25.17 27.50
C PRO A 318 -5.11 -24.15 27.85
N THR A 319 -4.80 -22.85 27.71
CA THR A 319 -5.78 -21.76 27.87
C THR A 319 -6.49 -21.55 26.53
N PRO A 320 -7.79 -21.84 26.39
CA PRO A 320 -8.49 -21.92 25.09
C PRO A 320 -8.88 -20.52 24.57
N VAL A 321 -7.87 -19.68 24.35
CA VAL A 321 -8.04 -18.28 23.93
C VAL A 321 -7.33 -18.02 22.59
N LEU A 322 -8.07 -17.47 21.65
CA LEU A 322 -7.59 -16.99 20.35
C LEU A 322 -7.77 -15.47 20.27
N LEU A 323 -6.96 -14.79 19.45
CA LEU A 323 -7.04 -13.35 19.23
C LEU A 323 -7.21 -13.06 17.74
N VAL A 324 -8.02 -12.05 17.41
CA VAL A 324 -8.30 -11.61 16.04
C VAL A 324 -8.41 -10.09 15.93
N GLY A 325 -8.31 -9.57 14.72
CA GLY A 325 -8.35 -8.14 14.43
C GLY A 325 -7.27 -7.37 15.18
N ASP A 326 -7.59 -6.14 15.57
CA ASP A 326 -6.64 -5.27 16.27
C ASP A 326 -6.26 -5.80 17.67
N ALA A 327 -6.95 -6.81 18.21
CA ALA A 327 -6.49 -7.49 19.42
C ALA A 327 -5.20 -8.30 19.17
N LEU A 328 -5.00 -8.82 17.95
CA LEU A 328 -3.80 -9.55 17.56
C LEU A 328 -2.82 -8.68 16.75
N HIS A 329 -3.31 -8.00 15.72
CA HIS A 329 -2.48 -7.38 14.67
C HIS A 329 -2.91 -5.96 14.34
N ALA A 330 -3.11 -5.15 15.39
CA ALA A 330 -3.36 -3.71 15.21
C ALA A 330 -2.27 -3.09 14.32
N MET A 331 -2.70 -2.35 13.31
CA MET A 331 -1.81 -1.72 12.33
C MET A 331 -2.31 -0.32 11.95
N SER A 332 -1.41 0.50 11.44
CA SER A 332 -1.74 1.82 10.90
C SER A 332 -2.61 1.73 9.63
N CYS A 333 -3.22 2.84 9.24
CA CYS A 333 -4.07 2.92 8.05
C CYS A 333 -3.29 3.01 6.72
N PHE A 334 -1.96 3.16 6.74
CA PHE A 334 -1.16 3.54 5.57
C PHE A 334 -1.10 2.48 4.45
N LYS A 335 -1.36 1.21 4.75
CA LYS A 335 -1.50 0.13 3.74
C LYS A 335 -2.94 -0.27 3.46
N GLY A 336 -3.92 0.25 4.20
CA GLY A 336 -5.35 -0.07 4.02
C GLY A 336 -5.72 -1.54 4.27
N GLN A 337 -4.89 -2.32 4.98
CA GLN A 337 -5.06 -3.78 5.11
C GLN A 337 -5.79 -4.23 6.37
N GLY A 338 -5.92 -3.39 7.41
CA GLY A 338 -6.42 -3.83 8.72
C GLY A 338 -7.80 -4.50 8.66
N ALA A 339 -8.77 -3.88 7.98
CA ALA A 339 -10.10 -4.46 7.82
C ALA A 339 -10.08 -5.77 7.01
N HIS A 340 -9.27 -5.84 5.95
CA HIS A 340 -9.15 -7.05 5.14
C HIS A 340 -8.56 -8.22 5.96
N GLN A 341 -7.53 -7.96 6.77
CA GLN A 341 -6.95 -8.95 7.68
C GLN A 341 -7.95 -9.40 8.75
N ALA A 342 -8.68 -8.47 9.36
CA ALA A 342 -9.74 -8.75 10.32
C ALA A 342 -10.82 -9.70 9.74
N LEU A 343 -11.26 -9.46 8.50
CA LEU A 343 -12.23 -10.35 7.84
C LEU A 343 -11.64 -11.74 7.56
N LEU A 344 -10.36 -11.83 7.20
CA LEU A 344 -9.68 -13.11 6.95
C LEU A 344 -9.41 -13.92 8.23
N ASP A 345 -9.38 -13.29 9.40
CA ASP A 345 -9.18 -13.97 10.68
C ASP A 345 -10.31 -14.95 10.99
N GLY A 346 -11.56 -14.54 10.78
CA GLY A 346 -12.73 -15.35 11.11
C GLY A 346 -12.72 -16.72 10.43
N ARG A 347 -12.36 -16.75 9.15
CA ARG A 347 -12.18 -17.99 8.38
C ARG A 347 -11.09 -18.89 8.97
N CYS A 348 -9.96 -18.30 9.37
CA CYS A 348 -8.84 -19.04 9.95
C CYS A 348 -9.21 -19.63 11.32
N VAL A 349 -9.88 -18.84 12.16
CA VAL A 349 -10.35 -19.29 13.47
C VAL A 349 -11.36 -20.43 13.31
N ALA A 350 -12.41 -20.27 12.50
CA ALA A 350 -13.41 -21.31 12.31
C ALA A 350 -12.79 -22.62 11.77
N LYS A 351 -11.87 -22.52 10.80
CA LYS A 351 -11.12 -23.67 10.27
C LYS A 351 -10.45 -24.48 11.37
N TRP A 352 -9.71 -23.81 12.27
CA TRP A 352 -8.92 -24.49 13.30
C TRP A 352 -9.74 -24.89 14.52
N LEU A 353 -10.72 -24.06 14.91
CA LEU A 353 -11.61 -24.34 16.03
C LEU A 353 -12.37 -25.65 15.82
N PHE A 354 -12.80 -25.92 14.58
CA PHE A 354 -13.55 -27.12 14.21
C PHE A 354 -12.69 -28.20 13.52
N ALA A 355 -11.37 -28.11 13.60
CA ALA A 355 -10.47 -29.16 13.12
C ALA A 355 -10.49 -30.39 14.04
N GLN A 356 -10.25 -31.58 13.48
CA GLN A 356 -10.06 -32.80 14.28
C GLN A 356 -8.63 -32.85 14.85
N ALA A 357 -8.39 -32.08 15.90
CA ALA A 357 -7.10 -31.99 16.59
C ALA A 357 -7.32 -31.74 18.09
N SER A 358 -6.28 -31.97 18.89
CA SER A 358 -6.29 -31.58 20.30
C SER A 358 -6.40 -30.06 20.45
N THR A 359 -6.95 -29.57 21.58
CA THR A 359 -7.04 -28.13 21.89
C THR A 359 -5.71 -27.41 21.69
N LYS A 360 -4.60 -28.03 22.14
CA LYS A 360 -3.24 -27.55 21.91
C LYS A 360 -2.90 -27.42 20.43
N GLY A 361 -3.18 -28.46 19.63
CA GLY A 361 -2.92 -28.46 18.20
C GLY A 361 -3.73 -27.40 17.44
N LYS A 362 -5.00 -27.20 17.82
CA LYS A 362 -5.87 -26.14 17.29
C LYS A 362 -5.30 -24.75 17.58
N LEU A 363 -4.97 -24.47 18.85
CA LEU A 363 -4.40 -23.20 19.29
C LEU A 363 -3.10 -22.88 18.55
N GLN A 364 -2.12 -23.80 18.59
CA GLN A 364 -0.81 -23.58 17.97
C GLN A 364 -0.91 -23.34 16.46
N SER A 365 -1.75 -24.11 15.77
CA SER A 365 -1.90 -23.98 14.32
C SER A 365 -2.61 -22.69 13.91
N CYS A 366 -3.65 -22.31 14.66
CA CYS A 366 -4.38 -21.07 14.44
C CYS A 366 -3.49 -19.85 14.68
N TRP A 367 -2.83 -19.78 15.83
CA TRP A 367 -1.91 -18.68 16.15
C TRP A 367 -0.79 -18.55 15.12
N ARG A 368 -0.16 -19.67 14.73
CA ARG A 368 0.89 -19.65 13.71
C ARG A 368 0.39 -19.11 12.37
N GLU A 369 -0.77 -19.57 11.89
CA GLU A 369 -1.33 -19.13 10.60
C GLU A 369 -1.72 -17.65 10.62
N LEU A 370 -2.34 -17.17 11.71
CA LEU A 370 -2.72 -15.77 11.88
C LEU A 370 -1.48 -14.86 11.94
N VAL A 371 -0.46 -15.23 12.72
CA VAL A 371 0.77 -14.44 12.92
C VAL A 371 1.61 -14.40 11.64
N GLN A 372 1.82 -15.54 10.99
CA GLN A 372 2.59 -15.62 9.74
C GLN A 372 1.99 -14.73 8.64
N ARG A 373 0.67 -14.63 8.58
CA ARG A 373 -0.03 -13.78 7.62
C ARG A 373 0.04 -12.29 7.99
N SER A 374 -0.25 -11.96 9.25
CA SER A 374 -0.49 -10.58 9.66
C SER A 374 0.78 -9.81 10.05
N ALA A 375 1.80 -10.48 10.62
CA ALA A 375 3.03 -9.84 11.06
C ALA A 375 3.76 -9.04 9.96
N PRO A 376 4.03 -9.58 8.76
CA PRO A 376 4.69 -8.80 7.71
C PRO A 376 3.86 -7.58 7.29
N ILE A 377 2.54 -7.68 7.31
CA ILE A 377 1.63 -6.58 6.95
C ILE A 377 1.67 -5.47 8.01
N VAL A 378 1.69 -5.83 9.29
CA VAL A 378 1.87 -4.86 10.39
C VAL A 378 3.21 -4.13 10.23
N GLN A 379 4.30 -4.87 9.97
CA GLN A 379 5.63 -4.31 9.79
C GLN A 379 5.70 -3.37 8.57
N ASP A 380 5.10 -3.75 7.45
CA ASP A 380 5.03 -2.92 6.24
C ASP A 380 4.19 -1.66 6.47
N SER A 381 3.11 -1.77 7.26
CA SER A 381 2.27 -0.62 7.61
C SER A 381 2.98 0.33 8.60
N ARG A 382 3.79 -0.22 9.52
CA ARG A 382 4.67 0.54 10.40
C ARG A 382 5.73 1.29 9.60
N ARG A 383 6.40 0.62 8.66
CA ARG A 383 7.40 1.26 7.80
C ARG A 383 6.79 2.37 6.95
N ALA A 384 5.61 2.14 6.38
CA ALA A 384 4.88 3.17 5.66
C ALA A 384 4.53 4.38 6.54
N ALA A 385 4.22 4.18 7.83
CA ALA A 385 3.99 5.30 8.74
C ALA A 385 5.21 6.22 8.85
N VAL A 386 6.43 5.67 8.80
CA VAL A 386 7.67 6.45 8.81
C VAL A 386 7.89 7.08 7.44
N GLU A 387 7.89 6.28 6.36
CA GLU A 387 8.13 6.74 4.99
C GLU A 387 7.23 7.92 4.60
N TRP A 388 5.93 7.86 4.89
CA TRP A 388 4.97 8.93 4.56
C TRP A 388 5.21 10.26 5.30
N HIS A 389 6.04 10.28 6.34
CA HIS A 389 6.31 11.47 7.15
C HIS A 389 7.81 11.82 7.19
N GLU A 390 8.63 11.22 6.31
CA GLU A 390 10.03 11.63 6.15
C GLU A 390 10.13 13.04 5.59
N GLU A 391 11.21 13.76 5.92
CA GLU A 391 11.48 15.11 5.40
C GLU A 391 11.67 15.10 3.88
N SER A 392 12.28 14.04 3.34
CA SER A 392 12.54 13.86 1.91
C SER A 392 11.37 13.24 1.14
N ILE A 393 10.18 13.09 1.73
CA ILE A 393 9.05 12.42 1.07
C ILE A 393 8.64 13.07 -0.26
N VAL A 394 8.86 14.38 -0.40
CA VAL A 394 8.58 15.14 -1.63
C VAL A 394 9.68 14.96 -2.68
N ASP A 395 10.92 14.71 -2.24
CA ASP A 395 12.11 14.61 -3.08
C ASP A 395 12.43 13.17 -3.51
N ASN A 396 11.95 12.19 -2.75
CA ASN A 396 12.05 10.77 -3.07
C ASN A 396 11.16 10.44 -4.27
N GLY A 397 11.67 10.72 -5.48
CA GLY A 397 11.04 10.54 -6.79
C GLY A 397 10.74 9.07 -7.17
N GLY A 398 9.91 8.41 -6.36
CA GLY A 398 9.48 7.02 -6.52
C GLY A 398 7.96 6.86 -6.62
N HIS A 399 7.23 7.91 -6.95
CA HIS A 399 5.78 7.83 -7.04
C HIS A 399 5.39 7.35 -8.43
N SER A 400 5.11 6.06 -8.54
CA SER A 400 4.68 5.43 -9.78
C SER A 400 3.55 6.23 -10.45
N LEU A 401 3.67 6.50 -11.75
CA LEU A 401 2.61 7.09 -12.56
C LEU A 401 1.94 5.95 -13.34
N ALA A 402 0.76 5.52 -12.89
CA ALA A 402 0.04 4.42 -13.52
C ALA A 402 -0.23 4.72 -15.01
N GLY A 403 0.22 3.83 -15.90
CA GLY A 403 -0.04 3.93 -17.34
C GLY A 403 0.82 4.93 -18.11
N CYS A 404 1.91 5.46 -17.53
CA CYS A 404 2.89 6.28 -18.23
C CYS A 404 4.25 5.58 -18.29
N SER A 405 4.81 5.44 -19.50
CA SER A 405 6.13 4.84 -19.73
C SER A 405 7.29 5.78 -19.36
N ASN A 406 7.07 7.10 -19.42
CA ASN A 406 8.07 8.11 -19.12
C ASN A 406 7.56 9.14 -18.09
N SER A 407 7.47 8.68 -16.84
CA SER A 407 6.94 9.44 -15.71
C SER A 407 7.68 10.76 -15.45
N SER A 408 9.00 10.76 -15.57
CA SER A 408 9.82 11.95 -15.33
C SER A 408 9.56 13.06 -16.36
N MET A 409 9.40 12.69 -17.63
CA MET A 409 9.08 13.65 -18.69
C MET A 409 7.68 14.23 -18.53
N LEU A 410 6.70 13.41 -18.12
CA LEU A 410 5.35 13.88 -17.82
C LEU A 410 5.35 14.90 -16.68
N LEU A 411 6.04 14.62 -15.57
CA LEU A 411 6.10 15.55 -14.44
C LEU A 411 6.79 16.86 -14.82
N ALA A 412 7.90 16.79 -15.56
CA ALA A 412 8.62 17.97 -16.03
C ALA A 412 7.76 18.84 -16.96
N GLU A 413 6.99 18.21 -17.86
CA GLU A 413 6.11 18.94 -18.78
C GLU A 413 4.90 19.55 -18.07
N LEU A 414 4.30 18.84 -17.10
CA LEU A 414 3.24 19.40 -16.26
C LEU A 414 3.73 20.63 -15.48
N GLU A 415 4.94 20.56 -14.92
CA GLU A 415 5.54 21.69 -14.21
C GLU A 415 5.89 22.84 -15.16
N GLY A 416 6.46 22.56 -16.33
CA GLY A 416 6.78 23.56 -17.36
C GLY A 416 5.55 24.27 -17.92
N GLN A 417 4.42 23.58 -18.04
CA GLN A 417 3.12 24.16 -18.42
C GLN A 417 2.36 24.76 -17.23
N ASN A 418 2.93 24.74 -16.02
CA ASN A 418 2.30 25.21 -14.78
C ASN A 418 0.93 24.56 -14.47
N ILE A 419 0.77 23.29 -14.84
CA ILE A 419 -0.43 22.49 -14.56
C ILE A 419 -0.34 21.97 -13.12
N ARG A 420 -1.19 22.52 -12.25
CA ARG A 420 -1.23 22.23 -10.81
C ARG A 420 -2.66 22.06 -10.34
N ALA A 421 -2.84 21.27 -9.29
CA ALA A 421 -4.11 21.20 -8.59
C ALA A 421 -4.53 22.59 -8.07
N GLY A 422 -5.77 22.99 -8.34
CA GLY A 422 -6.32 24.31 -7.99
C GLY A 422 -5.92 25.47 -8.93
N ASN A 423 -5.11 25.22 -9.96
CA ASN A 423 -4.76 26.21 -11.00
C ASN A 423 -5.37 25.89 -12.38
N VAL A 424 -6.08 24.77 -12.50
CA VAL A 424 -6.79 24.35 -13.71
C VAL A 424 -8.19 23.86 -13.33
N ASP A 425 -9.17 24.10 -14.20
CA ASP A 425 -10.57 23.72 -13.93
C ASP A 425 -10.77 22.19 -13.93
N ASP A 426 -10.06 21.47 -14.82
CA ASP A 426 -10.13 20.01 -14.95
C ASP A 426 -8.72 19.42 -15.03
N LEU A 427 -8.23 18.94 -13.89
CA LEU A 427 -6.90 18.38 -13.76
C LEU A 427 -6.73 17.07 -14.54
N ASP A 428 -7.77 16.23 -14.62
CA ASP A 428 -7.70 14.98 -15.40
C ASP A 428 -7.53 15.30 -16.88
N LYS A 429 -8.32 16.23 -17.41
CA LYS A 429 -8.22 16.65 -18.81
C LYS A 429 -6.85 17.25 -19.13
N ALA A 430 -6.34 18.14 -18.27
CA ALA A 430 -5.03 18.77 -18.46
C ALA A 430 -3.90 17.72 -18.44
N VAL A 431 -3.89 16.84 -17.41
CA VAL A 431 -2.88 15.78 -17.30
C VAL A 431 -2.97 14.78 -18.45
N GLY A 432 -4.19 14.42 -18.88
CA GLY A 432 -4.41 13.54 -20.02
C GLY A 432 -3.89 14.13 -21.34
N GLN A 433 -4.02 15.44 -21.56
CA GLN A 433 -3.49 16.11 -22.74
C GLN A 433 -1.95 16.10 -22.77
N VAL A 434 -1.30 16.40 -21.64
CA VAL A 434 0.16 16.35 -21.54
C VAL A 434 0.65 14.92 -21.68
N LYS A 435 -0.04 13.95 -21.06
CA LYS A 435 0.27 12.53 -21.24
C LYS A 435 0.24 12.14 -22.72
N LEU A 436 -0.78 12.54 -23.48
CA LEU A 436 -0.86 12.27 -24.92
C LEU A 436 0.29 12.93 -25.71
N GLN A 437 0.74 14.12 -25.30
CA GLN A 437 1.91 14.79 -25.90
C GLN A 437 3.20 14.00 -25.62
N VAL A 438 3.42 13.62 -24.36
CA VAL A 438 4.56 12.83 -23.88
C VAL A 438 4.58 11.45 -24.55
N ASP A 439 3.43 10.78 -24.61
CA ASP A 439 3.27 9.49 -25.26
C ASP A 439 3.63 9.61 -26.74
N LYS A 440 3.15 10.63 -27.47
CA LYS A 440 3.54 10.91 -28.86
C LYS A 440 5.03 11.18 -29.03
N LEU A 441 5.67 11.85 -28.07
CA LEU A 441 7.11 12.08 -28.07
C LEU A 441 7.88 10.77 -27.84
N SER A 442 7.33 9.82 -27.07
CA SER A 442 7.89 8.49 -26.88
C SER A 442 7.55 7.47 -27.98
N ASP A 443 6.40 7.64 -28.66
CA ASP A 443 5.92 6.83 -29.79
C ASP A 443 6.49 7.28 -31.14
N LYS A 444 7.10 8.47 -31.19
CA LYS A 444 8.21 8.69 -32.11
C LYS A 444 9.30 7.71 -31.69
N ARG A 445 9.19 6.46 -32.15
CA ARG A 445 10.35 5.80 -32.75
C ARG A 445 10.93 6.87 -33.65
N LEU A 446 12.00 7.50 -33.17
CA LEU A 446 13.00 8.09 -34.04
C LEU A 446 13.15 7.07 -35.15
N ASP A 447 12.82 7.49 -36.36
CA ASP A 447 13.04 6.69 -37.55
C ASP A 447 14.54 6.39 -37.53
N SER A 448 14.90 5.23 -36.99
CA SER A 448 16.29 4.85 -36.76
C SER A 448 17.05 4.74 -38.08
N ASP A 449 16.31 4.70 -39.19
CA ASP A 449 16.84 4.65 -40.55
C ASP A 449 17.09 6.07 -41.08
N ALA A 450 16.37 7.10 -40.59
CA ALA A 450 16.63 8.50 -40.92
C ALA A 450 17.82 9.08 -40.14
N ASP A 451 18.02 8.67 -38.87
CA ASP A 451 19.20 9.08 -38.08
C ASP A 451 20.48 8.31 -38.50
N GLN A 452 20.35 7.14 -39.13
CA GLN A 452 21.49 6.47 -39.79
C GLN A 452 22.00 7.22 -41.03
N ALA A 453 21.25 8.21 -41.54
CA ALA A 453 21.63 8.99 -42.71
C ALA A 453 22.35 10.31 -42.36
N LEU A 454 22.55 10.65 -41.08
CA LEU A 454 23.26 11.85 -40.66
C LEU A 454 24.35 11.52 -39.62
N SER A 455 25.44 10.89 -40.09
CA SER A 455 26.69 10.87 -39.33
C SER A 455 27.19 12.31 -39.14
N PRO A 456 27.43 12.79 -37.90
CA PRO A 456 28.15 14.04 -37.70
C PRO A 456 29.53 13.93 -38.37
N PRO A 457 30.04 14.99 -39.03
CA PRO A 457 31.32 14.91 -39.72
C PRO A 457 32.42 14.56 -38.72
N VAL A 458 33.12 13.46 -38.99
CA VAL A 458 34.25 13.00 -38.19
C VAL A 458 35.38 14.03 -38.32
N PRO A 459 35.84 14.66 -37.23
CA PRO A 459 36.96 15.60 -37.28
C PRO A 459 38.26 14.83 -37.59
N THR A 460 38.74 14.94 -38.82
CA THR A 460 39.92 14.19 -39.31
C THR A 460 41.20 14.52 -38.53
N GLU A 461 41.26 15.68 -37.89
CA GLU A 461 42.41 16.12 -37.10
C GLU A 461 42.64 15.32 -35.80
N TRP A 462 41.64 14.64 -35.26
CA TRP A 462 41.75 13.93 -33.97
C TRP A 462 41.65 12.41 -34.07
N CYS A 463 41.27 11.86 -35.23
CA CYS A 463 41.03 10.42 -35.40
C CYS A 463 42.22 9.54 -34.98
N ASN A 464 43.43 9.93 -35.40
CA ASN A 464 44.63 9.15 -35.09
C ASN A 464 44.95 9.15 -33.60
N ASP A 465 44.78 10.29 -32.92
CA ASP A 465 45.03 10.41 -31.48
C ASP A 465 44.02 9.59 -30.67
N VAL A 466 42.76 9.54 -31.11
CA VAL A 466 41.72 8.70 -30.50
C VAL A 466 42.07 7.21 -30.64
N TRP A 467 42.48 6.75 -31.81
CA TRP A 467 42.89 5.35 -32.00
C TRP A 467 44.11 4.98 -31.16
N ILE A 468 45.11 5.87 -31.07
CA ILE A 468 46.29 5.67 -30.23
C ILE A 468 45.89 5.58 -28.75
N ALA A 469 45.03 6.47 -28.27
CA ALA A 469 44.60 6.50 -26.88
C ALA A 469 43.78 5.25 -26.51
N ILE A 470 42.88 4.79 -27.38
CA ILE A 470 42.12 3.55 -27.17
C ILE A 470 43.05 2.33 -27.09
N ARG A 471 43.98 2.18 -28.03
CA ARG A 471 44.93 1.05 -28.05
C ARG A 471 45.86 1.05 -26.83
N LYS A 472 46.10 2.21 -26.21
CA LYS A 472 46.87 2.36 -24.98
C LYS A 472 46.03 2.30 -23.70
N SER A 473 44.70 2.14 -23.80
CA SER A 473 43.77 2.22 -22.65
C SER A 473 43.93 3.55 -21.87
N ASP A 474 44.22 4.65 -22.59
CA ASP A 474 44.49 5.97 -22.02
C ASP A 474 43.22 6.84 -21.95
N LEU A 475 42.45 6.65 -20.89
CA LEU A 475 41.21 7.38 -20.65
C LEU A 475 41.43 8.89 -20.45
N LEU A 476 42.57 9.31 -19.91
CA LEU A 476 42.84 10.73 -19.64
C LEU A 476 42.98 11.51 -20.95
N THR A 477 43.72 10.96 -21.90
CA THR A 477 43.87 11.55 -23.24
C THR A 477 42.52 11.59 -23.97
N LEU A 478 41.69 10.54 -23.87
CA LEU A 478 40.35 10.53 -24.45
C LEU A 478 39.43 11.61 -23.86
N ARG A 479 39.51 11.84 -22.54
CA ARG A 479 38.77 12.92 -21.88
C ARG A 479 39.26 14.30 -22.28
N GLU A 480 40.58 14.49 -22.41
CA GLU A 480 41.13 15.76 -22.87
C GLU A 480 40.70 16.08 -24.31
N LEU A 481 40.73 15.09 -25.20
CA LEU A 481 40.21 15.21 -26.56
C LEU A 481 38.71 15.51 -26.57
N SER A 482 37.94 14.92 -25.64
CA SER A 482 36.50 15.19 -25.53
C SER A 482 36.16 16.63 -25.16
N TRP A 483 36.95 17.25 -24.30
CA TRP A 483 36.79 18.66 -23.96
C TRP A 483 37.15 19.58 -25.12
N LYS A 484 38.20 19.26 -25.87
CA LYS A 484 38.61 20.03 -27.05
C LYS A 484 37.57 19.96 -28.17
N ALA A 485 36.99 18.78 -28.39
CA ALA A 485 35.98 18.55 -29.43
C ALA A 485 34.57 19.08 -29.08
N LYS A 486 34.29 19.37 -27.80
CA LYS A 486 32.98 19.80 -27.25
C LYS A 486 31.81 18.82 -27.45
N ASP A 487 31.95 17.79 -28.29
CA ASP A 487 31.11 16.60 -28.40
C ASP A 487 32.00 15.41 -28.85
N CYS A 488 31.71 14.21 -28.34
CA CYS A 488 32.41 12.96 -28.68
C CYS A 488 31.54 11.90 -29.36
N ARG A 489 30.26 12.20 -29.62
CA ARG A 489 29.36 11.25 -30.26
C ARG A 489 29.77 10.86 -31.67
N TRP A 490 30.63 11.64 -32.32
CA TRP A 490 31.23 11.28 -33.61
C TRP A 490 32.16 10.05 -33.53
N MET A 491 32.68 9.71 -32.35
CA MET A 491 33.53 8.52 -32.16
C MET A 491 32.75 7.21 -32.40
N GLN A 492 31.41 7.23 -32.32
CA GLN A 492 30.58 6.07 -32.67
C GLN A 492 30.65 5.73 -34.17
N CYS A 493 31.06 6.70 -34.99
CA CYS A 493 31.19 6.58 -36.44
C CYS A 493 32.63 6.22 -36.88
N LEU A 494 33.59 6.12 -35.94
CA LEU A 494 34.94 5.71 -36.24
C LEU A 494 35.02 4.20 -36.43
N ILE A 495 35.52 3.80 -37.59
CA ILE A 495 35.74 2.42 -38.01
C ILE A 495 37.15 2.35 -38.60
N ASP A 496 37.91 1.33 -38.23
CA ASP A 496 39.22 1.07 -38.84
C ASP A 496 39.12 0.21 -40.12
N ASP A 497 40.25 -0.10 -40.73
CA ASP A 497 40.31 -0.83 -42.01
C ASP A 497 39.75 -2.27 -41.92
N ASP A 498 39.56 -2.81 -40.71
CA ASP A 498 39.01 -4.14 -40.45
C ASP A 498 37.52 -4.10 -40.05
N GLY A 499 36.87 -2.94 -40.22
CA GLY A 499 35.47 -2.77 -39.83
C GLY A 499 35.27 -2.67 -38.31
N CYS A 500 36.34 -2.52 -37.52
CA CYS A 500 36.25 -2.47 -36.06
C CYS A 500 35.94 -1.06 -35.58
N THR A 501 34.93 -0.94 -34.72
CA THR A 501 34.60 0.34 -34.05
C THR A 501 35.58 0.63 -32.91
N CYS A 502 35.59 1.87 -32.41
CA CYS A 502 36.32 2.25 -31.19
C CYS A 502 36.08 1.28 -30.02
N LEU A 503 34.88 0.72 -29.91
CA LEU A 503 34.50 -0.19 -28.85
C LEU A 503 35.07 -1.61 -29.04
N HIS A 504 35.20 -2.09 -30.28
CA HIS A 504 35.90 -3.34 -30.57
C HIS A 504 37.38 -3.23 -30.21
N VAL A 505 38.04 -2.15 -30.64
CA VAL A 505 39.45 -1.92 -30.32
C VAL A 505 39.65 -1.73 -28.82
N ALA A 506 38.76 -0.99 -28.14
CA ALA A 506 38.79 -0.87 -26.68
C ALA A 506 38.60 -2.23 -25.99
N ALA A 507 37.67 -3.06 -26.47
CA ALA A 507 37.45 -4.39 -25.91
C ALA A 507 38.69 -5.29 -25.96
N ALA A 508 39.54 -5.13 -26.99
CA ALA A 508 40.78 -5.89 -27.14
C ALA A 508 41.95 -5.38 -26.28
N HIS A 509 41.98 -4.08 -25.94
CA HIS A 509 43.15 -3.43 -25.34
C HIS A 509 42.91 -2.82 -23.95
N ASP A 510 41.65 -2.55 -23.58
CA ASP A 510 41.29 -1.93 -22.31
C ASP A 510 41.20 -2.96 -21.18
N THR A 511 42.36 -3.30 -20.61
CA THR A 511 42.51 -4.31 -19.56
C THR A 511 41.68 -4.05 -18.29
N LYS A 512 41.29 -2.79 -18.03
CA LYS A 512 40.53 -2.39 -16.82
C LYS A 512 39.07 -2.04 -17.11
N GLY A 513 38.65 -2.03 -18.39
CA GLY A 513 37.29 -1.72 -18.82
C GLY A 513 36.86 -0.26 -18.61
N ALA A 514 37.78 0.64 -18.28
CA ALA A 514 37.48 2.05 -18.00
C ALA A 514 37.20 2.85 -19.28
N VAL A 515 37.95 2.60 -20.35
CA VAL A 515 37.72 3.17 -21.67
C VAL A 515 36.43 2.61 -22.29
N VAL A 516 36.15 1.32 -22.11
CA VAL A 516 34.91 0.67 -22.55
C VAL A 516 33.69 1.30 -21.87
N GLN A 517 33.72 1.50 -20.55
CA GLN A 517 32.64 2.19 -19.83
C GLN A 517 32.43 3.62 -20.33
N TRP A 518 33.52 4.34 -20.53
CA TRP A 518 33.48 5.72 -21.00
C TRP A 518 32.92 5.84 -22.41
N LEU A 519 33.37 4.99 -23.34
CA LEU A 519 32.88 4.98 -24.73
C LEU A 519 31.37 4.71 -24.80
N VAL A 520 30.85 3.80 -23.97
CA VAL A 520 29.42 3.46 -23.97
C VAL A 520 28.58 4.54 -23.30
N ARG A 521 29.00 5.03 -22.12
CA ARG A 521 28.19 5.94 -21.29
C ARG A 521 28.31 7.40 -21.68
N GLU A 522 29.50 7.82 -22.10
CA GLU A 522 29.81 9.22 -22.37
C GLU A 522 29.94 9.51 -23.88
N ALA A 523 30.58 8.62 -24.66
CA ALA A 523 30.70 8.80 -26.11
C ALA A 523 29.52 8.19 -26.92
N GLY A 524 28.61 7.47 -26.27
CA GLY A 524 27.40 6.92 -26.89
C GLY A 524 27.63 5.72 -27.82
N CYS A 525 28.78 5.05 -27.74
CA CYS A 525 29.11 3.91 -28.59
C CYS A 525 28.22 2.70 -28.30
N SER A 526 27.66 2.11 -29.36
CA SER A 526 26.74 0.97 -29.25
C SER A 526 27.47 -0.37 -29.08
N LEU A 527 27.07 -1.13 -28.05
CA LEU A 527 27.51 -2.51 -27.78
C LEU A 527 26.97 -3.54 -28.79
N ARG A 528 26.09 -3.12 -29.70
CA ARG A 528 25.38 -4.01 -30.65
C ARG A 528 25.91 -3.95 -32.08
N LEU A 529 26.86 -3.05 -32.35
CA LEU A 529 27.48 -2.96 -33.67
C LEU A 529 28.39 -4.16 -33.89
N ARG A 530 28.34 -4.74 -35.09
CA ARG A 530 29.19 -5.87 -35.48
C ARG A 530 30.31 -5.38 -36.38
N ASN A 531 31.50 -5.97 -36.25
CA ASN A 531 32.59 -5.77 -37.21
C ASN A 531 32.30 -6.50 -38.55
N ASP A 532 33.21 -6.38 -39.52
CA ASP A 532 33.07 -7.01 -40.84
C ASP A 532 33.03 -8.55 -40.80
N LYS A 533 33.47 -9.15 -39.69
CA LYS A 533 33.39 -10.59 -39.42
C LYS A 533 32.09 -11.00 -38.71
N GLY A 534 31.22 -10.04 -38.41
CA GLY A 534 29.93 -10.27 -37.76
C GLY A 534 30.02 -10.41 -36.25
N GLU A 535 31.13 -10.07 -35.60
CA GLU A 535 31.37 -10.25 -34.17
C GLU A 535 30.98 -9.01 -33.38
N LEU A 536 30.49 -9.16 -32.14
CA LEU A 536 30.20 -8.04 -31.24
C LEU A 536 31.44 -7.65 -30.42
N PRO A 537 31.47 -6.46 -29.78
CA PRO A 537 32.57 -6.07 -28.91
C PRO A 537 32.82 -7.04 -27.74
N ILE A 538 31.80 -7.75 -27.26
CA ILE A 538 31.98 -8.83 -26.26
C ILE A 538 32.80 -9.99 -26.79
N ASP A 539 32.53 -10.38 -28.02
CA ASP A 539 33.14 -11.53 -28.67
C ASP A 539 34.62 -11.21 -28.96
N TRP A 540 34.88 -9.94 -29.24
CA TRP A 540 36.20 -9.37 -29.48
C TRP A 540 37.01 -9.06 -28.20
N ALA A 541 36.36 -9.00 -27.04
CA ALA A 541 37.05 -8.72 -25.79
C ALA A 541 38.02 -9.85 -25.43
N VAL A 542 39.29 -9.51 -25.19
CA VAL A 542 40.35 -10.48 -24.90
C VAL A 542 40.41 -10.81 -23.41
N GLU A 543 40.24 -9.80 -22.57
CA GLU A 543 40.30 -9.95 -21.10
C GLU A 543 38.91 -10.24 -20.49
N GLU A 544 38.88 -11.12 -19.49
CA GLU A 544 37.63 -11.50 -18.81
C GLU A 544 36.99 -10.30 -18.06
N THR A 545 37.81 -9.44 -17.47
CA THR A 545 37.37 -8.19 -16.83
C THR A 545 36.56 -7.32 -17.78
N THR A 546 37.03 -7.16 -19.01
CA THR A 546 36.41 -6.30 -20.03
C THR A 546 35.14 -6.94 -20.58
N ARG A 547 35.13 -8.27 -20.75
CA ARG A 547 33.90 -9.04 -21.07
C ARG A 547 32.82 -8.82 -20.02
N LEU A 548 33.16 -8.90 -18.73
CA LEU A 548 32.21 -8.70 -17.63
C LEU A 548 31.64 -7.29 -17.60
N VAL A 549 32.48 -6.28 -17.85
CA VAL A 549 32.04 -4.89 -17.99
C VAL A 549 31.03 -4.72 -19.13
N ILE A 550 31.31 -5.28 -20.31
CA ILE A 550 30.39 -5.22 -21.45
C ILE A 550 29.07 -5.93 -21.15
N LYS A 551 29.11 -7.12 -20.51
CA LYS A 551 27.90 -7.86 -20.09
C LYS A 551 27.02 -7.01 -19.17
N ARG A 552 27.64 -6.37 -18.18
CA ARG A 552 26.94 -5.52 -17.21
C ARG A 552 26.28 -4.31 -17.88
N LEU A 553 27.03 -3.58 -18.70
CA LEU A 553 26.50 -2.41 -19.42
C LEU A 553 25.34 -2.80 -20.36
N ASN A 554 25.45 -3.94 -21.04
CA ASN A 554 24.38 -4.42 -21.91
C ASN A 554 23.10 -4.80 -21.14
N ALA A 555 23.24 -5.39 -19.96
CA ALA A 555 22.09 -5.72 -19.10
C ALA A 555 21.45 -4.48 -18.46
N GLU A 556 22.26 -3.50 -18.03
CA GLU A 556 21.78 -2.18 -17.58
C GLU A 556 20.94 -1.51 -18.69
N ALA A 557 21.43 -1.52 -19.94
CA ALA A 557 20.72 -0.97 -21.09
C ALA A 557 19.42 -1.72 -21.46
N LEU A 558 19.28 -2.98 -21.03
CA LEU A 558 18.08 -3.82 -21.25
C LEU A 558 17.12 -3.84 -20.06
N GLY A 559 17.43 -3.14 -18.96
CA GLY A 559 16.63 -3.17 -17.74
C GLY A 559 16.63 -4.54 -17.04
N GLN A 560 17.66 -5.36 -17.28
CA GLN A 560 17.78 -6.71 -16.72
C GLN A 560 18.77 -6.73 -15.54
N THR A 561 18.38 -7.36 -14.43
CA THR A 561 19.24 -7.53 -13.26
C THR A 561 20.29 -8.61 -13.53
N VAL A 562 21.58 -8.26 -13.55
CA VAL A 562 22.66 -9.24 -13.66
C VAL A 562 22.89 -9.89 -12.30
N CYS A 563 22.47 -11.15 -12.13
CA CYS A 563 22.97 -11.99 -11.05
C CYS A 563 24.42 -12.38 -11.34
N THR A 564 25.39 -11.67 -10.75
CA THR A 564 26.77 -12.17 -10.68
C THR A 564 26.83 -13.27 -9.61
N LYS A 565 27.06 -14.52 -10.03
CA LYS A 565 27.45 -15.59 -9.12
C LYS A 565 28.95 -15.47 -8.85
N GLN A 566 29.23 -15.09 -7.60
CA GLN A 566 30.50 -14.94 -6.86
C GLN A 566 31.54 -13.99 -7.45
#